data_AF-A0A354WY00-F1
#
_entry.id   AF-A0A354WY00-F1
#
_cell.length_a   1.000
_cell.length_b   1.000
_cell.length_c   1.000
_cell.angle_alpha   90.00
_cell.angle_beta   90.00
_cell.angle_gamma   90.00
#
_symmetry.space_group_name_H-M   'P 1'
#
loop_
_entity.id
_entity.type
_entity.pdbx_description
1 polymer ?
#
loop_
_entity_poly.entity_id
_entity_poly.type
_entity_poly.pdbx_seq_one_letter_code
_entity_poly.pdbx_strand_id
1 'polypeptide(L)'
;ANKLDIVFNYGIFNFSQPHFIYRFAKGETDYMLAAYRYSDYVIEYQMRGSSVTEQVLDLSHEEAMRIWNALQKNYEPQNRTYRYNFFFDNCATRPIRLIEENVTGNVSYRWTPPKKTFREMINYCTRNHPWLTFGCDLALGSPTDRLATAHEMMFLPEYMKEAVSTARIVDEEGNVRPLVKDTVILPSDADEELNHVWMTPLLCAFIVCVMTLSLTACEYHGKFYCKWFDGLLFTLAGLAGCILFFLSFLSEHPCTCPNWNLLWLHPLQLCVLPLTLVKKGRKAVFYYHFINFAAVMVILLGWKFIPQQMNNAVIPLIITLGSRSASCLFRVFQQEKQLK
;
A
#
# COMPACT_ATOMS: atom_id res chain seq x y z
N ALA A 1 -36.60 28.70 9.92
CA ALA A 1 -35.30 28.04 10.12
C ALA A 1 -34.68 27.81 8.75
N ASN A 2 -33.49 28.35 8.48
CA ASN A 2 -32.80 28.07 7.22
C ASN A 2 -32.43 26.59 7.21
N LYS A 3 -32.92 25.82 6.23
CA LYS A 3 -32.53 24.42 6.03
C LYS A 3 -31.07 24.40 5.60
N LEU A 4 -30.16 24.16 6.55
CA LEU A 4 -28.74 23.98 6.32
C LEU A 4 -28.51 22.52 5.89
N ASP A 5 -27.87 22.34 4.75
CA ASP A 5 -27.53 21.03 4.19
C ASP A 5 -26.08 21.07 3.67
N ILE A 6 -25.17 20.60 4.52
CA ILE A 6 -23.72 20.79 4.39
C ILE A 6 -23.02 19.45 4.53
N VAL A 7 -22.10 19.17 3.61
CA VAL A 7 -21.22 18.00 3.63
C VAL A 7 -19.86 18.41 4.18
N PHE A 8 -19.42 17.73 5.23
CA PHE A 8 -18.07 17.82 5.77
C PHE A 8 -17.21 16.69 5.20
N ASN A 9 -16.20 17.03 4.41
CA ASN A 9 -15.35 16.09 3.70
C ASN A 9 -13.93 16.07 4.28
N TYR A 10 -13.54 14.93 4.86
CA TYR A 10 -12.20 14.69 5.43
C TYR A 10 -11.16 14.23 4.39
N GLY A 11 -11.56 14.01 3.14
CA GLY A 11 -10.72 13.46 2.06
C GLY A 11 -10.03 14.50 1.18
N ILE A 12 -9.95 15.76 1.60
CA ILE A 12 -9.39 16.85 0.78
C ILE A 12 -7.93 17.09 1.14
N PHE A 13 -7.09 17.33 0.13
CA PHE A 13 -5.71 17.75 0.30
C PHE A 13 -5.34 18.79 -0.75
N ASN A 14 -4.26 19.54 -0.51
CA ASN A 14 -3.87 20.67 -1.34
C ASN A 14 -2.62 20.36 -2.17
N PHE A 15 -2.79 20.14 -3.48
CA PHE A 15 -1.69 19.91 -4.42
C PHE A 15 -0.75 21.11 -4.56
N SER A 16 -1.20 22.32 -4.25
CA SER A 16 -0.41 23.55 -4.34
C SER A 16 0.51 23.76 -3.14
N GLN A 17 0.55 22.83 -2.17
CA GLN A 17 1.52 22.92 -1.08
C GLN A 17 2.96 22.83 -1.60
N PRO A 18 3.90 23.60 -1.01
CA PRO A 18 5.30 23.50 -1.35
C PRO A 18 5.80 22.05 -1.21
N HIS A 19 6.51 21.57 -2.23
CA HIS A 19 7.09 20.22 -2.25
C HIS A 19 6.07 19.08 -2.08
N PHE A 20 4.81 19.26 -2.52
CA PHE A 20 3.74 18.26 -2.37
C PHE A 20 4.17 16.83 -2.73
N ILE A 21 4.80 16.62 -3.90
CA ILE A 21 5.24 15.29 -4.35
C ILE A 21 6.25 14.65 -3.38
N TYR A 22 7.18 15.44 -2.84
CA TYR A 22 8.15 14.95 -1.87
C TYR A 22 7.48 14.60 -0.54
N ARG A 23 6.59 15.48 -0.03
CA ARG A 23 5.82 15.21 1.20
C ARG A 23 4.95 13.96 1.05
N PHE A 24 4.33 13.79 -0.11
CA PHE A 24 3.56 12.59 -0.47
C PHE A 24 4.42 11.33 -0.49
N ALA A 25 5.56 11.35 -1.18
CA ALA A 25 6.48 10.23 -1.16
C ALA A 25 6.96 9.91 0.27
N LYS A 26 7.22 10.93 1.09
CA LYS A 26 7.65 10.80 2.48
C LYS A 26 6.53 10.40 3.46
N GLY A 27 5.26 10.41 3.05
CA GLY A 27 4.13 10.12 3.95
C GLY A 27 3.76 11.30 4.87
N GLU A 28 4.22 12.51 4.53
CA GLU A 28 3.93 13.75 5.25
C GLU A 28 2.77 14.55 4.60
N THR A 29 1.88 13.88 3.86
CA THR A 29 0.75 14.57 3.25
C THR A 29 -0.29 14.90 4.30
N ASP A 30 -0.50 16.20 4.48
CA ASP A 30 -1.54 16.71 5.34
C ASP A 30 -2.86 16.80 4.55
N TYR A 31 -3.90 16.22 5.11
CA TYR A 31 -5.28 16.34 4.61
C TYR A 31 -6.00 17.42 5.41
N MET A 32 -7.13 17.88 4.89
CA MET A 32 -7.95 18.88 5.53
C MET A 32 -9.44 18.57 5.45
N LEU A 33 -10.15 19.00 6.48
CA LEU A 33 -11.61 19.05 6.49
C LEU A 33 -12.09 20.23 5.63
N ALA A 34 -12.94 19.94 4.67
CA ALA A 34 -13.65 20.93 3.88
C ALA A 34 -15.17 20.84 4.11
N ALA A 35 -15.88 21.94 3.87
CA ALA A 35 -17.34 22.00 3.99
C ALA A 35 -17.94 22.53 2.67
N TYR A 36 -18.92 21.80 2.14
CA TYR A 36 -19.59 22.11 0.87
C TYR A 36 -21.11 22.04 1.04
N ARG A 37 -21.87 22.67 0.16
CA ARG A 37 -23.31 22.39 0.07
C ARG A 37 -23.51 20.98 -0.47
N TYR A 38 -24.49 20.25 0.06
CA TYR A 38 -24.80 18.89 -0.38
C TYR A 38 -25.05 18.80 -1.89
N SER A 39 -25.78 19.76 -2.46
CA SER A 39 -26.06 19.80 -3.90
C SER A 39 -24.79 19.85 -4.75
N ASP A 40 -23.82 20.68 -4.34
CA ASP A 40 -22.54 20.83 -5.05
C ASP A 40 -21.72 19.53 -4.98
N TYR A 41 -21.72 18.86 -3.81
CA TYR A 41 -21.03 17.59 -3.59
C TYR A 41 -21.62 16.44 -4.44
N VAL A 42 -22.94 16.29 -4.45
CA VAL A 42 -23.61 15.22 -5.20
C VAL A 42 -23.39 15.37 -6.70
N ILE A 43 -23.52 16.59 -7.24
CA ILE A 43 -23.29 16.87 -8.66
C ILE A 43 -21.85 16.50 -9.07
N GLU A 44 -20.85 16.87 -8.26
CA GLU A 44 -19.45 16.51 -8.53
C GLU A 44 -19.24 14.99 -8.61
N TYR A 45 -19.79 14.24 -7.65
CA TYR A 45 -19.64 12.78 -7.60
C TYR A 45 -20.37 12.08 -8.74
N GLN A 46 -21.57 12.55 -9.10
CA GLN A 46 -22.31 12.05 -10.25
C GLN A 46 -21.56 12.31 -11.56
N MET A 47 -21.00 13.51 -11.76
CA MET A 47 -20.18 13.82 -12.94
C MET A 47 -18.92 12.95 -13.03
N ARG A 48 -18.35 12.54 -11.89
CA ARG A 48 -17.21 11.62 -11.82
C ARG A 48 -17.59 10.16 -12.11
N GLY A 49 -18.88 9.84 -12.17
CA GLY A 49 -19.33 8.45 -12.25
C GLY A 49 -19.16 7.68 -10.93
N SER A 50 -19.31 8.36 -9.79
CA SER A 50 -19.24 7.73 -8.46
C SER A 50 -20.63 7.62 -7.84
N SER A 51 -20.96 6.45 -7.30
CA SER A 51 -22.15 6.29 -6.45
C SER A 51 -21.98 7.04 -5.13
N VAL A 52 -23.06 7.58 -4.59
CA VAL A 52 -23.11 8.18 -3.25
C VAL A 52 -24.08 7.38 -2.39
N THR A 53 -23.66 6.92 -1.22
CA THR A 53 -24.54 6.31 -0.23
C THR A 53 -24.62 7.22 0.98
N GLU A 54 -25.83 7.57 1.38
CA GLU A 54 -26.15 8.37 2.56
C GLU A 54 -26.77 7.47 3.62
N GLN A 55 -26.14 7.40 4.79
CA GLN A 55 -26.68 6.69 5.96
C GLN A 55 -27.20 7.73 6.96
N VAL A 56 -28.52 7.82 7.09
CA VAL A 56 -29.15 8.76 8.01
C VAL A 56 -29.08 8.18 9.41
N LEU A 57 -28.36 8.87 10.29
CA LEU A 57 -28.19 8.44 11.67
C LEU A 57 -29.47 8.66 12.49
N ASP A 58 -29.78 7.72 13.37
CA ASP A 58 -30.76 7.90 14.44
C ASP A 58 -30.03 8.62 15.58
N LEU A 59 -30.08 9.95 15.63
CA LEU A 59 -29.45 10.74 16.69
C LEU A 59 -30.51 11.51 17.45
N SER A 60 -30.32 11.65 18.75
CA SER A 60 -31.07 12.63 19.54
C SER A 60 -30.67 14.04 19.09
N HIS A 61 -31.51 15.03 19.41
CA HIS A 61 -31.19 16.43 19.12
C HIS A 61 -29.87 16.87 19.78
N GLU A 62 -29.60 16.41 21.00
CA GLU A 62 -28.38 16.74 21.73
C GLU A 62 -27.14 16.12 21.09
N GLU A 63 -27.21 14.86 20.66
CA GLU A 63 -26.12 14.19 19.94
C GLU A 63 -25.82 14.87 18.61
N ALA A 64 -26.87 15.20 17.85
CA ALA A 64 -26.72 15.93 16.59
C ALA A 64 -26.07 17.31 16.82
N MET A 65 -26.43 18.02 17.88
CA MET A 65 -25.81 19.30 18.25
C MET A 65 -24.36 19.13 18.69
N ARG A 66 -24.01 18.06 19.43
CA ARG A 66 -22.61 17.77 19.80
C ARG A 66 -21.76 17.48 18.57
N ILE A 67 -22.24 16.63 17.65
CA ILE A 67 -21.56 16.35 16.38
C ILE A 67 -21.41 17.61 15.54
N TRP A 68 -22.47 18.43 15.42
CA TRP A 68 -22.41 19.70 14.71
C TRP A 68 -21.33 20.64 15.29
N ASN A 69 -21.31 20.83 16.61
CA ASN A 69 -20.32 21.67 17.28
C ASN A 69 -18.90 21.11 17.09
N ALA A 70 -18.73 19.78 17.14
CA ALA A 70 -17.45 19.12 16.89
C ALA A 70 -16.98 19.32 15.44
N LEU A 71 -17.88 19.25 14.45
CA LEU A 71 -17.58 19.56 13.05
C LEU A 71 -17.18 21.01 12.84
N GLN A 72 -17.90 21.96 13.45
CA GLN A 72 -17.54 23.38 13.40
C GLN A 72 -16.17 23.63 14.01
N LYS A 73 -15.89 23.06 15.19
CA LYS A 73 -14.59 23.14 15.84
C LYS A 73 -13.49 22.52 14.97
N ASN A 74 -13.74 21.34 14.40
CA ASN A 74 -12.80 20.69 13.49
C ASN A 74 -12.56 21.50 12.21
N TYR A 75 -13.53 22.30 11.75
CA TYR A 75 -13.40 23.13 10.55
C TYR A 75 -12.62 24.43 10.79
N GLU A 76 -12.37 24.81 12.05
CA GLU A 76 -11.54 25.97 12.38
C GLU A 76 -10.14 25.86 11.75
N PRO A 77 -9.52 26.98 11.31
CA PRO A 77 -8.23 26.96 10.61
C PRO A 77 -7.12 26.19 11.34
N GLN A 78 -7.10 26.26 12.67
CA GLN A 78 -6.13 25.57 13.53
C GLN A 78 -6.37 24.05 13.67
N ASN A 79 -7.59 23.57 13.43
CA ASN A 79 -7.98 22.17 13.68
C ASN A 79 -8.24 21.37 12.41
N ARG A 80 -8.50 22.04 11.29
CA ARG A 80 -8.97 21.38 10.06
C ARG A 80 -7.93 20.57 9.33
N THR A 81 -6.64 20.80 9.58
CA THR A 81 -5.54 20.10 8.92
C THR A 81 -5.03 18.97 9.82
N TYR A 82 -4.81 17.79 9.25
CA TYR A 82 -4.31 16.62 9.98
C TYR A 82 -3.38 15.76 9.12
N ARG A 83 -2.46 15.04 9.80
CA ARG A 83 -1.57 14.08 9.14
C ARG A 83 -2.36 12.84 8.76
N TYR A 84 -2.44 12.55 7.46
CA TYR A 84 -3.22 11.43 6.98
C TYR A 84 -2.45 10.12 7.19
N ASN A 85 -3.10 9.14 7.82
CA ASN A 85 -2.61 7.78 7.94
C ASN A 85 -3.60 6.84 7.27
N PHE A 86 -3.15 6.19 6.19
CA PHE A 86 -4.02 5.38 5.34
C PHE A 86 -4.80 4.27 6.10
N PHE A 87 -4.22 3.69 7.15
CA PHE A 87 -4.88 2.60 7.91
C PHE A 87 -5.61 3.07 9.16
N PHE A 88 -5.07 4.08 9.85
CA PHE A 88 -5.47 4.37 11.24
C PHE A 88 -6.00 5.78 11.46
N ASP A 89 -5.88 6.67 10.48
CA ASP A 89 -6.39 8.03 10.57
C ASP A 89 -6.68 8.62 9.19
N ASN A 90 -7.79 8.21 8.60
CA ASN A 90 -8.18 8.54 7.25
C ASN A 90 -9.62 9.08 7.17
N CYS A 91 -10.06 9.37 5.94
CA CYS A 91 -11.38 9.92 5.65
C CYS A 91 -12.56 8.99 6.02
N ALA A 92 -12.32 7.70 6.22
CA ALA A 92 -13.32 6.74 6.69
C ALA A 92 -13.32 6.62 8.22
N THR A 93 -12.15 6.61 8.86
CA THR A 93 -12.05 6.47 10.33
C THR A 93 -12.43 7.75 11.08
N ARG A 94 -12.20 8.92 10.48
CA ARG A 94 -12.50 10.23 11.11
C ARG A 94 -14.00 10.43 11.40
N PRO A 95 -14.93 10.19 10.46
CA PRO A 95 -16.37 10.22 10.75
C PRO A 95 -16.80 9.23 11.84
N ILE A 96 -16.22 8.02 11.85
CA ILE A 96 -16.52 7.02 12.89
C ILE A 96 -16.15 7.55 14.28
N ARG A 97 -14.91 8.04 14.45
CA ARG A 97 -14.47 8.60 15.74
C ARG A 97 -15.35 9.75 16.18
N LEU A 98 -15.70 10.64 15.25
CA LEU A 98 -16.59 11.76 15.52
C LEU A 98 -17.95 11.29 16.07
N ILE A 99 -18.53 10.23 15.51
CA ILE A 99 -19.79 9.65 15.99
C ILE A 99 -19.58 9.03 17.38
N GLU A 100 -18.58 8.16 17.52
CA GLU A 100 -18.26 7.45 18.78
C GLU A 100 -18.03 8.41 19.95
N GLU A 101 -17.36 9.53 19.73
CA GLU A 101 -17.03 10.52 20.75
C GLU A 101 -18.23 11.42 21.15
N ASN A 102 -19.32 11.43 20.38
CA ASN A 102 -20.42 12.39 20.57
C ASN A 102 -21.81 11.77 20.78
N VAL A 103 -21.98 10.45 20.64
CA VAL A 103 -23.21 9.76 21.05
C VAL A 103 -23.29 9.60 22.57
N THR A 104 -24.50 9.53 23.12
CA THR A 104 -24.68 9.18 24.54
C THR A 104 -24.67 7.66 24.69
N GLY A 105 -23.71 7.12 25.44
CA GLY A 105 -23.49 5.68 25.57
C GLY A 105 -22.35 5.18 24.66
N ASN A 106 -22.43 3.93 24.23
CA ASN A 106 -21.40 3.29 23.41
C ASN A 106 -21.95 2.78 22.08
N VAL A 107 -21.17 2.97 21.01
CA VAL A 107 -21.47 2.35 19.71
C VAL A 107 -21.00 0.89 19.73
N SER A 108 -21.95 -0.03 19.62
CA SER A 108 -21.71 -1.46 19.49
C SER A 108 -21.90 -1.90 18.04
N TYR A 109 -20.80 -2.25 17.37
CA TYR A 109 -20.82 -2.80 16.02
C TYR A 109 -21.20 -4.29 16.08
N ARG A 110 -22.37 -4.65 15.55
CA ARG A 110 -22.82 -6.05 15.41
C ARG A 110 -22.41 -6.70 14.08
N TRP A 111 -21.44 -6.08 13.40
CA TRP A 111 -20.91 -6.54 12.13
C TRP A 111 -19.89 -7.66 12.34
N THR A 112 -20.07 -8.77 11.62
CA THR A 112 -19.18 -9.94 11.71
C THR A 112 -18.49 -10.15 10.36
N PRO A 113 -17.43 -9.38 10.06
CA PRO A 113 -16.74 -9.49 8.78
C PRO A 113 -15.94 -10.80 8.67
N PRO A 114 -15.62 -11.23 7.43
CA PRO A 114 -14.64 -12.28 7.24
C PRO A 114 -13.29 -11.85 7.80
N LYS A 115 -12.56 -12.79 8.43
CA LYS A 115 -11.20 -12.54 8.91
C LYS A 115 -10.30 -12.25 7.71
N LYS A 116 -9.75 -11.04 7.65
CA LYS A 116 -8.83 -10.60 6.60
C LYS A 116 -7.65 -9.84 7.17
N THR A 117 -6.52 -9.92 6.48
CA THR A 117 -5.37 -9.03 6.72
C THR A 117 -5.55 -7.69 6.01
N PHE A 118 -4.76 -6.68 6.39
CA PHE A 118 -4.76 -5.41 5.66
C PHE A 118 -4.37 -5.59 4.19
N ARG A 119 -3.37 -6.44 3.93
CA ARG A 119 -2.91 -6.73 2.58
C ARG A 119 -4.01 -7.37 1.74
N GLU A 120 -4.73 -8.35 2.27
CA GLU A 120 -5.84 -8.99 1.55
C GLU A 120 -6.92 -7.98 1.16
N MET A 121 -7.25 -7.05 2.06
CA MET A 121 -8.23 -6.00 1.79
C MET A 121 -7.75 -5.03 0.70
N ILE A 122 -6.49 -4.59 0.75
CA ILE A 122 -5.90 -3.71 -0.27
C ILE A 122 -5.79 -4.42 -1.62
N ASN A 123 -5.37 -5.68 -1.63
CA ASN A 123 -5.24 -6.47 -2.85
C ASN A 123 -6.62 -6.74 -3.47
N TYR A 124 -7.66 -6.88 -2.65
CA TYR A 124 -9.04 -6.91 -3.15
C TYR A 124 -9.42 -5.58 -3.80
N CYS A 125 -9.15 -4.43 -3.18
CA CYS A 125 -9.45 -3.11 -3.76
C CYS A 125 -8.68 -2.85 -5.07
N THR A 126 -7.48 -3.39 -5.21
CA THR A 126 -6.60 -3.18 -6.37
C THR A 126 -6.63 -4.33 -7.39
N ARG A 127 -7.48 -5.34 -7.20
CA ARG A 127 -7.50 -6.61 -7.97
C ARG A 127 -7.54 -6.46 -9.50
N ASN A 128 -8.16 -5.39 -9.99
CA ASN A 128 -8.27 -5.09 -11.42
C ASN A 128 -7.07 -4.29 -11.98
N HIS A 129 -6.09 -3.96 -11.13
CA HIS A 129 -4.91 -3.16 -11.46
C HIS A 129 -3.64 -3.89 -11.02
N PRO A 130 -3.21 -4.93 -11.75
CA PRO A 130 -2.17 -5.86 -11.27
C PRO A 130 -0.82 -5.19 -10.99
N TRP A 131 -0.45 -4.14 -11.73
CA TRP A 131 0.77 -3.36 -11.47
C TRP A 131 0.67 -2.52 -10.19
N LEU A 132 -0.52 -1.99 -9.89
CA LEU A 132 -0.77 -1.27 -8.64
C LEU A 132 -0.69 -2.25 -7.46
N THR A 133 -1.34 -3.41 -7.55
CA THR A 133 -1.25 -4.47 -6.55
C THR A 133 0.21 -4.89 -6.32
N PHE A 134 0.98 -5.11 -7.39
CA PHE A 134 2.40 -5.45 -7.27
C PHE A 134 3.23 -4.35 -6.60
N GLY A 135 2.99 -3.08 -6.94
CA GLY A 135 3.64 -1.94 -6.31
C GLY A 135 3.31 -1.83 -4.82
N CYS A 136 2.03 -1.94 -4.46
CA CYS A 136 1.59 -1.99 -3.06
C CYS A 136 2.23 -3.18 -2.32
N ASP A 137 2.29 -4.36 -2.96
CA ASP A 137 2.87 -5.55 -2.35
C ASP A 137 4.38 -5.42 -2.09
N LEU A 138 5.09 -4.69 -2.95
CA LEU A 138 6.50 -4.36 -2.75
C LEU A 138 6.70 -3.34 -1.62
N ALA A 139 5.88 -2.29 -1.60
CA ALA A 139 6.02 -1.16 -0.67
C ALA A 139 5.59 -1.50 0.76
N LEU A 140 4.50 -2.25 0.93
CA LEU A 140 3.93 -2.62 2.22
C LEU A 140 4.66 -3.82 2.81
N GLY A 141 5.06 -3.71 4.07
CA GLY A 141 5.79 -4.73 4.81
C GLY A 141 4.89 -5.71 5.56
N SER A 142 5.52 -6.55 6.39
CA SER A 142 4.85 -7.57 7.21
C SER A 142 3.77 -7.06 8.18
N PRO A 143 3.75 -5.80 8.66
CA PRO A 143 2.66 -5.35 9.52
C PRO A 143 1.28 -5.39 8.85
N THR A 144 1.22 -5.43 7.50
CA THR A 144 -0.04 -5.56 6.77
C THR A 144 -0.58 -6.99 6.70
N ASP A 145 0.21 -7.98 7.12
CA ASP A 145 -0.12 -9.41 7.05
C ASP A 145 -0.74 -9.95 8.36
N ARG A 146 -0.98 -9.09 9.35
CA ARG A 146 -1.78 -9.45 10.54
C ARG A 146 -3.27 -9.32 10.23
N LEU A 147 -4.08 -10.12 10.92
CA LEU A 147 -5.54 -9.95 10.91
C LEU A 147 -5.92 -8.56 11.44
N ALA A 148 -6.80 -7.88 10.72
CA ALA A 148 -7.42 -6.65 11.18
C ALA A 148 -8.58 -6.96 12.13
N THR A 149 -8.77 -6.13 13.16
CA THR A 149 -10.00 -6.16 13.96
C THR A 149 -11.17 -5.62 13.14
N ALA A 150 -12.41 -5.94 13.52
CA ALA A 150 -13.60 -5.42 12.83
C ALA A 150 -13.62 -3.88 12.76
N HIS A 151 -13.11 -3.20 13.80
CA HIS A 151 -13.00 -1.73 13.79
C HIS A 151 -11.92 -1.24 12.82
N GLU A 152 -10.75 -1.88 12.82
CA GLU A 152 -9.67 -1.53 11.88
C GLU A 152 -10.05 -1.76 10.42
N MET A 153 -10.91 -2.74 10.12
CA MET A 153 -11.41 -2.97 8.75
C MET A 153 -12.19 -1.76 8.20
N MET A 154 -12.74 -0.91 9.08
CA MET A 154 -13.47 0.30 8.68
C MET A 154 -12.56 1.43 8.13
N PHE A 155 -11.25 1.21 8.02
CA PHE A 155 -10.39 2.10 7.23
C PHE A 155 -10.81 2.14 5.74
N LEU A 156 -11.51 1.11 5.26
CA LEU A 156 -12.13 1.08 3.94
C LEU A 156 -13.59 1.56 4.02
N PRO A 157 -13.99 2.53 3.18
CA PRO A 157 -15.35 3.07 3.20
C PRO A 157 -16.48 2.04 3.06
N GLU A 158 -16.26 0.98 2.26
CA GLU A 158 -17.28 -0.06 2.06
C GLU A 158 -17.54 -0.86 3.35
N TYR A 159 -16.47 -1.21 4.05
CA TYR A 159 -16.54 -1.92 5.33
C TYR A 159 -17.05 -1.04 6.45
N MET A 160 -16.68 0.25 6.45
CA MET A 160 -17.25 1.25 7.34
C MET A 160 -18.77 1.36 7.15
N LYS A 161 -19.25 1.46 5.90
CA LYS A 161 -20.68 1.53 5.57
C LYS A 161 -21.45 0.31 6.09
N GLU A 162 -20.93 -0.90 5.84
CA GLU A 162 -21.53 -2.14 6.35
C GLU A 162 -21.54 -2.18 7.89
N ALA A 163 -20.42 -1.83 8.52
CA ALA A 163 -20.30 -1.84 9.97
C ALA A 163 -21.28 -0.89 10.63
N VAL A 164 -21.34 0.36 10.15
CA VAL A 164 -22.24 1.42 10.63
C VAL A 164 -23.70 1.04 10.41
N SER A 165 -24.05 0.37 9.29
CA SER A 165 -25.43 -0.08 9.03
C SER A 165 -25.99 -1.05 10.07
N THR A 166 -25.12 -1.85 10.71
CA THR A 166 -25.51 -2.85 11.72
C THR A 166 -25.24 -2.38 13.15
N ALA A 167 -24.62 -1.21 13.31
CA ALA A 167 -24.24 -0.66 14.60
C ALA A 167 -25.46 -0.26 15.43
N ARG A 168 -25.34 -0.40 16.75
CA ARG A 168 -26.34 -0.01 17.75
C ARG A 168 -25.71 0.92 18.76
N ILE A 169 -26.46 1.90 19.24
CA ILE A 169 -26.09 2.70 20.41
C ILE A 169 -26.69 2.03 21.63
N VAL A 170 -25.86 1.79 22.64
CA VAL A 170 -26.25 1.28 23.96
C VAL A 170 -26.03 2.39 24.97
N ASP A 171 -27.10 2.92 25.55
CA ASP A 171 -27.01 3.96 26.58
C ASP A 171 -26.56 3.42 27.95
N GLU A 172 -26.39 4.32 28.93
CA GLU A 172 -25.92 3.95 30.27
C GLU A 172 -26.95 3.09 31.03
N GLU A 173 -28.23 3.22 30.70
CA GLU A 173 -29.33 2.43 31.24
C GLU A 173 -29.51 1.06 30.54
N GLY A 174 -28.76 0.81 29.47
CA GLY A 174 -28.78 -0.45 28.70
C GLY A 174 -29.85 -0.52 27.61
N ASN A 175 -30.56 0.56 27.30
CA ASN A 175 -31.45 0.62 26.16
C ASN A 175 -30.64 0.59 24.86
N VAL A 176 -31.18 -0.10 23.86
CA VAL A 176 -30.51 -0.34 22.59
C VAL A 176 -31.33 0.26 21.45
N ARG A 177 -30.71 1.14 20.67
CA ARG A 177 -31.32 1.71 19.46
C ARG A 177 -30.37 1.61 18.26
N PRO A 178 -30.88 1.55 17.01
CA PRO A 178 -30.02 1.52 15.84
C PRO A 178 -29.19 2.80 15.72
N LEU A 179 -27.97 2.71 15.17
CA LEU A 179 -27.19 3.90 14.83
C LEU A 179 -27.69 4.53 13.52
N VAL A 180 -28.10 3.71 12.55
CA VAL A 180 -28.64 4.14 11.26
C VAL A 180 -30.14 3.87 11.22
N LYS A 181 -30.94 4.89 10.92
CA LYS A 181 -32.40 4.75 10.73
C LYS A 181 -32.81 4.54 9.27
N ASP A 182 -32.06 5.10 8.33
CA ASP A 182 -32.39 5.04 6.90
C ASP A 182 -31.11 5.06 6.05
N THR A 183 -31.19 4.52 4.83
CA THR A 183 -30.08 4.51 3.87
C THR A 183 -30.60 4.85 2.48
N VAL A 184 -30.06 5.92 1.91
CA VAL A 184 -30.37 6.38 0.56
C VAL A 184 -29.16 6.13 -0.33
N ILE A 185 -29.37 5.48 -1.47
CA ILE A 185 -28.31 5.20 -2.45
C ILE A 185 -28.62 6.00 -3.71
N LEU A 186 -27.68 6.86 -4.09
CA LEU A 186 -27.63 7.53 -5.38
C LEU A 186 -26.63 6.75 -6.24
N PRO A 187 -27.11 5.79 -7.05
CA PRO A 187 -26.23 4.98 -7.87
C PRO A 187 -25.53 5.83 -8.93
N SER A 188 -24.41 5.31 -9.43
CA SER A 188 -23.81 5.81 -10.66
C SER A 188 -24.02 4.79 -11.77
N ASP A 189 -24.26 5.29 -12.97
CA ASP A 189 -24.36 4.49 -14.19
C ASP A 189 -22.98 4.14 -14.80
N ALA A 190 -21.88 4.49 -14.13
CA ALA A 190 -20.55 4.14 -14.59
C ALA A 190 -20.27 2.65 -14.32
N ASP A 191 -20.08 1.89 -15.40
CA ASP A 191 -19.60 0.51 -15.31
C ASP A 191 -18.17 0.49 -14.71
N GLU A 192 -17.89 -0.45 -13.80
CA GLU A 192 -16.50 -0.75 -13.42
C GLU A 192 -15.79 -1.29 -14.68
N GLU A 193 -15.00 -0.44 -15.35
CA GLU A 193 -14.17 -0.90 -16.46
C GLU A 193 -13.18 -1.96 -15.97
N LEU A 194 -13.44 -3.21 -16.35
CA LEU A 194 -12.50 -4.32 -16.21
C LEU A 194 -11.29 -4.03 -17.11
N ASN A 195 -10.26 -3.44 -16.51
CA ASN A 195 -8.97 -3.24 -17.15
C ASN A 195 -8.33 -4.59 -17.45
N HIS A 196 -8.55 -5.11 -18.67
CA HIS A 196 -7.84 -6.29 -19.16
C HIS A 196 -6.38 -5.94 -19.48
N VAL A 197 -5.53 -6.01 -18.46
CA VAL A 197 -4.09 -5.84 -18.62
C VAL A 197 -3.45 -7.16 -19.02
N TRP A 198 -3.16 -7.32 -20.32
CA TRP A 198 -2.48 -8.49 -20.87
C TRP A 198 -1.04 -8.67 -20.34
N MET A 199 -0.34 -7.56 -20.09
CA MET A 199 1.01 -7.54 -19.52
C MET A 199 0.98 -7.43 -18.00
N THR A 200 0.77 -8.56 -17.32
CA THR A 200 0.79 -8.61 -15.84
C THR A 200 2.23 -8.62 -15.30
N PRO A 201 2.46 -8.17 -14.04
CA PRO A 201 3.77 -8.24 -13.41
C PRO A 201 4.36 -9.64 -13.40
N LEU A 202 3.54 -10.67 -13.17
CA LEU A 202 3.97 -12.07 -13.18
C LEU A 202 4.45 -12.50 -14.57
N LEU A 203 3.71 -12.17 -15.62
CA LEU A 203 4.09 -12.49 -17.00
C LEU A 203 5.40 -11.78 -17.37
N CYS A 204 5.51 -10.47 -17.09
CA CYS A 204 6.73 -9.71 -17.38
C CYS A 204 7.94 -10.25 -16.59
N ALA A 205 7.76 -10.56 -15.31
CA ALA A 205 8.81 -11.15 -14.49
C ALA A 205 9.24 -12.53 -15.00
N PHE A 206 8.30 -13.35 -15.47
CA PHE A 206 8.60 -14.64 -16.08
C PHE A 206 9.36 -14.50 -17.40
N ILE A 207 8.97 -13.58 -18.28
CA ILE A 207 9.69 -13.27 -19.53
C ILE A 207 11.13 -12.87 -19.22
N VAL A 208 11.33 -11.93 -18.28
CA VAL A 208 12.67 -11.50 -17.85
C VAL A 208 13.47 -12.67 -17.29
N CYS A 209 12.85 -13.55 -16.50
CA CYS A 209 13.50 -14.74 -15.96
C CYS A 209 13.95 -15.71 -17.06
N VAL A 210 13.07 -16.04 -18.01
CA VAL A 210 13.40 -16.93 -19.12
C VAL A 210 14.50 -16.34 -20.01
N MET A 211 14.44 -15.04 -20.31
CA MET A 211 15.49 -14.34 -21.07
C MET A 211 16.84 -14.39 -20.33
N THR A 212 16.83 -14.15 -19.01
CA THR A 212 18.02 -14.19 -18.15
C THR A 212 18.64 -15.58 -18.10
N LEU A 213 17.81 -16.62 -17.91
CA LEU A 213 18.28 -18.00 -17.85
C LEU A 213 18.82 -18.47 -19.21
N SER A 214 18.16 -18.09 -20.30
CA SER A 214 18.62 -18.39 -21.66
C SER A 214 19.96 -17.73 -21.95
N LEU A 215 20.11 -16.44 -21.60
CA LEU A 215 21.38 -15.73 -21.71
C LEU A 215 22.47 -16.41 -20.87
N THR A 216 22.15 -16.80 -19.63
CA THR A 216 23.08 -17.48 -18.72
C THR A 216 23.51 -18.85 -19.26
N ALA A 217 22.61 -19.60 -19.88
CA ALA A 217 22.92 -20.88 -20.53
C ALA A 217 23.82 -20.69 -21.77
N CYS A 218 23.53 -19.71 -22.63
CA CYS A 218 24.38 -19.36 -23.77
C CYS A 218 25.78 -18.91 -23.34
N GLU A 219 25.85 -18.14 -22.25
CA GLU A 219 27.09 -17.69 -21.63
C GLU A 219 27.92 -18.81 -21.02
N TYR A 220 27.27 -19.88 -20.52
CA TYR A 220 27.93 -21.04 -19.96
C TYR A 220 28.55 -21.93 -21.05
N HIS A 221 27.85 -22.10 -22.17
CA HIS A 221 28.33 -22.89 -23.32
C HIS A 221 29.27 -22.08 -24.23
N GLY A 222 29.09 -20.77 -24.29
CA GLY A 222 29.91 -19.85 -25.08
C GLY A 222 31.10 -19.28 -24.31
N LYS A 223 32.03 -18.64 -25.03
CA LYS A 223 33.18 -17.93 -24.43
C LYS A 223 32.94 -16.43 -24.27
N PHE A 224 31.69 -16.00 -24.03
CA PHE A 224 31.33 -14.59 -23.85
C PHE A 224 30.64 -14.34 -22.51
N TYR A 225 30.58 -13.08 -22.10
CA TYR A 225 29.91 -12.64 -20.86
C TYR A 225 29.30 -11.25 -21.05
N CYS A 226 27.98 -11.14 -20.87
CA CYS A 226 27.24 -9.91 -21.05
C CYS A 226 27.21 -9.07 -19.77
N LYS A 227 28.32 -8.38 -19.49
CA LYS A 227 28.46 -7.50 -18.31
C LYS A 227 27.42 -6.38 -18.23
N TRP A 228 27.02 -5.85 -19.40
CA TRP A 228 26.05 -4.75 -19.48
C TRP A 228 24.66 -5.16 -19.01
N PHE A 229 24.25 -6.41 -19.29
CA PHE A 229 22.98 -6.93 -18.82
C PHE A 229 22.92 -6.98 -17.29
N ASP A 230 24.00 -7.45 -16.65
CA ASP A 230 24.12 -7.45 -15.19
C ASP A 230 24.11 -6.03 -14.64
N GLY A 231 24.86 -5.12 -15.27
CA GLY A 231 24.86 -3.69 -14.90
C GLY A 231 23.46 -3.09 -14.91
N LEU A 232 22.69 -3.31 -15.97
CA LEU A 232 21.31 -2.83 -16.08
C LEU A 232 20.41 -3.46 -15.01
N LEU A 233 20.44 -4.79 -14.88
CA LEU A 233 19.58 -5.53 -13.97
C LEU A 233 19.80 -5.13 -12.50
N PHE A 234 21.05 -5.11 -12.02
CA PHE A 234 21.36 -4.72 -10.64
C PHE A 234 21.17 -3.23 -10.39
N THR A 235 21.27 -2.39 -11.43
CA THR A 235 20.94 -0.96 -11.32
C THR A 235 19.44 -0.77 -11.13
N LEU A 236 18.59 -1.42 -11.93
CA LEU A 236 17.14 -1.36 -11.78
C LEU A 236 16.69 -1.91 -10.42
N ALA A 237 17.26 -3.05 -10.00
CA ALA A 237 17.00 -3.63 -8.67
C ALA A 237 17.45 -2.67 -7.55
N GLY A 238 18.61 -2.04 -7.69
CA GLY A 238 19.12 -1.06 -6.73
C GLY A 238 18.28 0.21 -6.64
N LEU A 239 17.74 0.71 -7.75
CA LEU A 239 16.81 1.83 -7.75
C LEU A 239 15.51 1.48 -7.04
N ALA A 240 14.93 0.29 -7.31
CA ALA A 240 13.77 -0.20 -6.56
C ALA A 240 14.09 -0.37 -5.07
N GLY A 241 15.28 -0.89 -4.74
CA GLY A 241 15.79 -1.01 -3.39
C GLY A 241 15.94 0.33 -2.67
N CYS A 242 16.35 1.39 -3.37
CA CYS A 242 16.38 2.75 -2.83
C CYS A 242 14.98 3.26 -2.48
N ILE A 243 13.99 3.00 -3.33
CA ILE A 243 12.59 3.37 -3.05
C ILE A 243 12.10 2.63 -1.81
N LEU A 244 12.30 1.31 -1.74
CA LEU A 244 11.87 0.52 -0.58
C LEU A 244 12.61 0.91 0.70
N PHE A 245 13.90 1.22 0.62
CA PHE A 245 14.69 1.67 1.76
C PHE A 245 14.17 3.01 2.27
N PHE A 246 13.90 3.96 1.37
CA PHE A 246 13.31 5.24 1.71
C PHE A 246 11.94 5.05 2.39
N LEU A 247 11.05 4.24 1.81
CA LEU A 247 9.73 3.99 2.37
C LEU A 247 9.80 3.31 3.75
N SER A 248 10.72 2.37 3.94
CA SER A 248 10.79 1.58 5.18
C SER A 248 11.49 2.30 6.33
N PHE A 249 12.46 3.19 6.04
CA PHE A 249 13.33 3.77 7.09
C PHE A 249 13.29 5.30 7.17
N LEU A 250 12.86 6.00 6.12
CA LEU A 250 12.92 7.46 6.04
C LEU A 250 11.54 8.12 5.92
N SER A 251 10.55 7.38 5.44
CA SER A 251 9.17 7.84 5.30
C SER A 251 8.34 7.58 6.57
N GLU A 252 7.25 8.32 6.71
CA GLU A 252 6.25 8.16 7.76
C GLU A 252 5.09 7.24 7.34
N HIS A 253 5.18 6.60 6.17
CA HIS A 253 4.13 5.71 5.70
C HIS A 253 3.90 4.55 6.67
N PRO A 254 2.64 4.27 7.05
CA PRO A 254 2.36 3.19 7.99
C PRO A 254 2.62 1.83 7.35
N CYS A 255 3.02 0.87 8.17
CA CYS A 255 3.15 -0.55 7.80
C CYS A 255 4.14 -0.86 6.66
N THR A 256 5.09 0.03 6.36
CA THR A 256 6.18 -0.21 5.40
C THR A 256 7.39 -0.92 6.01
N CYS A 257 7.47 -1.06 7.34
CA CYS A 257 8.60 -1.68 8.04
C CYS A 257 8.11 -2.58 9.19
N PRO A 258 8.69 -3.80 9.37
CA PRO A 258 9.73 -4.40 8.53
C PRO A 258 9.19 -4.88 7.17
N ASN A 259 10.05 -4.85 6.14
CA ASN A 259 9.71 -5.27 4.77
C ASN A 259 10.75 -6.24 4.21
N TRP A 260 10.33 -7.49 3.99
CA TRP A 260 11.17 -8.59 3.51
C TRP A 260 11.61 -8.44 2.06
N ASN A 261 10.96 -7.57 1.27
CA ASN A 261 11.45 -7.24 -0.07
C ASN A 261 12.84 -6.59 -0.05
N LEU A 262 13.22 -5.93 1.07
CA LEU A 262 14.55 -5.34 1.23
C LEU A 262 15.70 -6.35 1.23
N LEU A 263 15.42 -7.63 1.45
CA LEU A 263 16.46 -8.67 1.45
C LEU A 263 16.97 -8.97 0.04
N TRP A 264 16.16 -8.74 -1.00
CA TRP A 264 16.53 -8.98 -2.41
C TRP A 264 16.50 -7.71 -3.28
N LEU A 265 15.85 -6.63 -2.83
CA LEU A 265 15.91 -5.29 -3.43
C LEU A 265 16.51 -4.32 -2.42
N HIS A 266 17.74 -3.85 -2.67
CA HIS A 266 18.39 -2.97 -1.71
C HIS A 266 19.38 -1.99 -2.38
N PRO A 267 19.65 -0.83 -1.75
CA PRO A 267 20.48 0.21 -2.38
C PRO A 267 21.89 -0.23 -2.78
N LEU A 268 22.49 -1.21 -2.07
CA LEU A 268 23.86 -1.67 -2.35
C LEU A 268 24.01 -2.28 -3.75
N GLN A 269 22.91 -2.68 -4.40
CA GLN A 269 22.93 -3.21 -5.77
C GLN A 269 23.42 -2.16 -6.78
N LEU A 270 23.24 -0.86 -6.50
CA LEU A 270 23.80 0.23 -7.32
C LEU A 270 25.33 0.24 -7.33
N CYS A 271 25.99 -0.34 -6.32
CA CYS A 271 27.44 -0.40 -6.25
C CYS A 271 28.03 -1.53 -7.11
N VAL A 272 27.22 -2.48 -7.60
CA VAL A 272 27.70 -3.64 -8.35
C VAL A 272 28.40 -3.20 -9.63
N LEU A 273 27.74 -2.40 -10.46
CA LEU A 273 28.29 -1.92 -11.73
C LEU A 273 29.62 -1.15 -11.55
N PRO A 274 29.71 -0.06 -10.74
CA PRO A 274 30.97 0.66 -10.59
C PRO A 274 32.09 -0.21 -10.00
N LEU A 275 31.80 -1.11 -9.06
CA LEU A 275 32.80 -2.00 -8.48
C LEU A 275 33.30 -3.06 -9.47
N THR A 276 32.48 -3.50 -10.43
CA THR A 276 32.92 -4.41 -11.49
C THR A 276 33.88 -3.77 -12.50
N LEU A 277 33.81 -2.44 -12.66
CA LEU A 277 34.69 -1.68 -13.57
C LEU A 277 36.07 -1.41 -12.95
N VAL A 278 36.18 -1.40 -11.62
CA VAL A 278 37.44 -1.13 -10.90
C VAL A 278 38.16 -2.44 -10.56
N LYS A 279 39.44 -2.58 -10.97
CA LYS A 279 40.25 -3.80 -10.69
C LYS A 279 40.30 -4.17 -9.20
N LYS A 280 40.40 -3.18 -8.30
CA LYS A 280 40.40 -3.38 -6.84
C LYS A 280 39.04 -3.84 -6.29
N GLY A 281 37.95 -3.64 -7.03
CA GLY A 281 36.59 -3.98 -6.62
C GLY A 281 36.24 -5.47 -6.75
N ARG A 282 37.08 -6.30 -7.38
CA ARG A 282 36.78 -7.72 -7.65
C ARG A 282 36.40 -8.52 -6.40
N LYS A 283 37.12 -8.34 -5.28
CA LYS A 283 36.81 -9.03 -4.02
C LYS A 283 35.45 -8.60 -3.46
N ALA A 284 35.16 -7.30 -3.50
CA ALA A 284 33.88 -6.76 -3.03
C ALA A 284 32.70 -7.27 -3.87
N VAL A 285 32.86 -7.32 -5.21
CA VAL A 285 31.87 -7.90 -6.13
C VAL A 285 31.63 -9.38 -5.83
N PHE A 286 32.69 -10.15 -5.59
CA PHE A 286 32.57 -11.56 -5.21
C PHE A 286 31.77 -11.75 -3.91
N TYR A 287 32.15 -11.04 -2.84
CA TYR A 287 31.42 -11.13 -1.57
C TYR A 287 29.98 -10.67 -1.71
N TYR A 288 29.74 -9.60 -2.46
CA TYR A 288 28.39 -9.13 -2.75
C TYR A 288 27.55 -10.22 -3.43
N HIS A 289 28.02 -10.82 -4.54
CA HIS A 289 27.25 -11.85 -5.23
C HIS A 289 27.08 -13.11 -4.40
N PHE A 290 28.05 -13.45 -3.55
CA PHE A 290 27.92 -14.56 -2.59
C PHE A 290 26.81 -14.28 -1.57
N ILE A 291 26.82 -13.10 -0.93
CA ILE A 291 25.80 -12.68 0.04
C ILE A 291 24.43 -12.59 -0.63
N ASN A 292 24.34 -11.94 -1.80
CA ASN A 292 23.09 -11.81 -2.55
C ASN A 292 22.53 -13.17 -2.97
N PHE A 293 23.38 -14.08 -3.45
CA PHE A 293 22.97 -15.44 -3.78
C PHE A 293 22.45 -16.19 -2.54
N ALA A 294 23.15 -16.11 -1.42
CA ALA A 294 22.70 -16.72 -0.17
C ALA A 294 21.37 -16.13 0.32
N ALA A 295 21.21 -14.80 0.29
CA ALA A 295 19.98 -14.11 0.66
C ALA A 295 18.78 -14.54 -0.22
N VAL A 296 18.99 -14.60 -1.54
CA VAL A 296 18.00 -15.10 -2.50
C VAL A 296 17.63 -16.56 -2.23
N MET A 297 18.60 -17.43 -1.93
CA MET A 297 18.31 -18.82 -1.56
C MET A 297 17.52 -18.92 -0.26
N VAL A 298 17.84 -18.09 0.75
CA VAL A 298 17.07 -18.03 2.00
C VAL A 298 15.62 -17.64 1.73
N ILE A 299 15.36 -16.66 0.85
CA ILE A 299 13.99 -16.28 0.50
C ILE A 299 13.26 -17.42 -0.22
N LEU A 300 13.89 -18.03 -1.23
CA LEU A 300 13.25 -19.08 -2.03
C LEU A 300 12.97 -20.34 -1.22
N LEU A 301 13.92 -20.80 -0.40
CA LEU A 301 13.77 -21.99 0.45
C LEU A 301 12.88 -21.70 1.66
N GLY A 302 12.94 -20.49 2.19
CA GLY A 302 12.18 -20.04 3.34
C GLY A 302 10.81 -19.47 3.01
N TRP A 303 10.38 -19.45 1.74
CA TRP A 303 9.20 -18.70 1.26
C TRP A 303 7.95 -18.87 2.13
N LYS A 304 7.66 -20.10 2.57
CA LYS A 304 6.49 -20.41 3.42
C LYS A 304 6.60 -19.95 4.87
N PHE A 305 7.82 -19.66 5.35
CA PHE A 305 8.12 -19.28 6.73
C PHE A 305 8.35 -17.77 6.89
N ILE A 306 8.44 -17.02 5.78
CA ILE A 306 8.57 -15.58 5.81
C ILE A 306 7.25 -14.98 6.33
N PRO A 307 7.28 -14.18 7.42
CA PRO A 307 6.08 -13.59 8.02
C PRO A 307 5.59 -12.37 7.21
N GLN A 308 5.67 -12.42 5.88
CA GLN A 308 5.17 -11.40 4.96
C GLN A 308 4.67 -12.10 3.70
N GLN A 309 3.44 -11.81 3.28
CA GLN A 309 2.96 -12.27 2.00
C GLN A 309 3.59 -11.42 0.90
N MET A 310 4.30 -12.08 -0.02
CA MET A 310 4.95 -11.44 -1.16
C MET A 310 4.22 -11.81 -2.45
N ASN A 311 4.18 -10.88 -3.39
CA ASN A 311 3.54 -11.10 -4.69
C ASN A 311 4.24 -12.24 -5.46
N ASN A 312 3.49 -13.09 -6.14
CA ASN A 312 4.03 -14.22 -6.90
C ASN A 312 5.02 -13.79 -8.00
N ALA A 313 4.89 -12.57 -8.54
CA ALA A 313 5.84 -12.02 -9.52
C ALA A 313 7.26 -11.86 -8.95
N VAL A 314 7.41 -11.81 -7.63
CA VAL A 314 8.73 -11.72 -6.97
C VAL A 314 9.57 -12.97 -7.20
N ILE A 315 8.97 -14.17 -7.23
CA ILE A 315 9.70 -15.43 -7.37
C ILE A 315 10.60 -15.45 -8.63
N PRO A 316 10.07 -15.22 -9.85
CA PRO A 316 10.91 -15.17 -11.05
C PRO A 316 11.92 -14.01 -11.06
N LEU A 317 11.65 -12.87 -10.41
CA LEU A 317 12.61 -11.77 -10.28
C LEU A 317 13.78 -12.12 -9.36
N ILE A 318 13.49 -12.80 -8.25
CA ILE A 318 14.51 -13.30 -7.33
C ILE A 318 15.38 -14.36 -8.02
N ILE A 319 14.78 -15.29 -8.76
CA ILE A 319 15.52 -16.28 -9.57
C ILE A 319 16.42 -15.58 -10.60
N THR A 320 15.92 -14.51 -11.23
CA THR A 320 16.69 -13.69 -12.17
C THR A 320 17.97 -13.15 -11.52
N LEU A 321 17.87 -12.44 -10.38
CA LEU A 321 19.04 -11.89 -9.68
C LEU A 321 19.98 -12.99 -9.11
N GLY A 322 19.39 -14.07 -8.61
CA GLY A 322 20.13 -15.22 -8.08
C GLY A 322 20.96 -15.92 -9.16
N SER A 323 20.38 -16.18 -10.33
CA SER A 323 21.07 -16.83 -11.45
C SER A 323 22.25 -16.02 -11.96
N ARG A 324 22.11 -14.69 -12.03
CA ARG A 324 23.21 -13.79 -12.43
C ARG A 324 24.31 -13.72 -11.38
N SER A 325 23.95 -13.72 -10.10
CA SER A 325 24.93 -13.82 -9.01
C SER A 325 25.70 -15.14 -9.05
N ALA A 326 25.02 -16.27 -9.29
CA ALA A 326 25.64 -17.58 -9.44
C ALA A 326 26.60 -17.64 -10.64
N SER A 327 26.19 -17.11 -11.80
CA SER A 327 27.03 -17.02 -13.00
C SER A 327 28.31 -16.22 -12.74
N CYS A 328 28.20 -15.09 -12.02
CA CYS A 328 29.36 -14.27 -11.63
C CYS A 328 30.34 -15.06 -10.75
N LEU A 329 29.84 -15.73 -9.70
CA LEU A 329 30.64 -16.53 -8.78
C LEU A 329 31.36 -17.68 -9.51
N PHE A 330 30.64 -18.42 -10.35
CA PHE A 330 31.18 -19.55 -11.11
C PHE A 330 32.35 -19.13 -12.02
N ARG A 331 32.25 -17.98 -12.68
CA ARG A 331 33.33 -17.45 -13.52
C ARG A 331 34.58 -17.08 -12.73
N VAL A 332 34.42 -16.49 -11.55
CA VAL A 332 35.55 -16.19 -10.66
C VAL A 332 36.28 -17.48 -10.28
N PHE A 333 35.53 -18.53 -9.92
CA PHE A 333 36.13 -19.84 -9.61
C PHE A 333 36.83 -20.49 -10.82
N GLN A 334 36.26 -20.40 -12.03
CA GLN A 334 36.90 -20.91 -13.24
C GLN A 334 38.22 -20.18 -13.57
N GLN A 335 38.27 -18.86 -13.40
CA GLN A 335 39.49 -18.07 -13.62
C GLN A 335 40.59 -18.44 -12.63
N GLU A 336 40.26 -18.63 -11.35
CA GLU A 336 41.24 -19.07 -10.34
C GLU A 336 41.78 -20.47 -10.62
N LYS A 337 40.96 -21.37 -11.16
CA LYS A 337 41.38 -22.74 -11.54
C LYS A 337 42.26 -22.78 -12.79
N GLN A 338 42.18 -21.77 -13.68
CA GLN A 338 43.07 -21.66 -14.85
C GLN A 338 44.40 -20.97 -14.53
N LEU A 339 44.49 -20.24 -13.42
CA LEU A 339 45.69 -19.55 -12.93
C LEU A 339 46.56 -20.42 -12.00
N LYS A 340 46.02 -21.53 -11.50
CA LYS A 340 46.71 -22.56 -10.73
C LYS A 340 47.03 -23.74 -11.65
#